data_AF-A0A0C9THS3-F1
#
_entry.id   AF-A0A0C9THS3-F1
#
_cell.length_a   1.000
_cell.length_b   1.000
_cell.length_c   1.000
_cell.angle_alpha   90.00
_cell.angle_beta   90.00
_cell.angle_gamma   90.00
#
_symmetry.space_group_name_H-M   'P 1'
#
loop_
_entity.id
_entity.type
_entity.pdbx_description
1 polymer ?
#
loop_
_entity_poly.entity_id
_entity_poly.type
_entity_poly.pdbx_seq_one_letter_code
_entity_poly.pdbx_strand_id
1 'polypeptide(L)'
;MARMYKDLVNRKMAVSNISSQHPRFKVYRRLLHAGLNTRVVGSYHEILDDERDILLRNLKSKPNDFMAHLWRAAGGVILKITYGWTVVDNDDYFVPLKEQPFVMSAEIMKPGR
;
A
#
# COMPACT_ATOMS: atom_id res chain seq x y z
N MET A 1 9.87 -20.86 12.33
CA MET A 1 9.96 -19.41 12.66
C MET A 1 8.87 -18.55 12.00
N ALA A 2 8.67 -18.55 10.68
CA ALA A 2 7.70 -17.66 10.00
C ALA A 2 6.22 -17.78 10.48
N ARG A 3 5.82 -18.94 10.99
CA ARG A 3 4.46 -19.18 11.50
C ARG A 3 4.22 -18.56 12.89
N MET A 4 5.25 -18.52 13.73
CA MET A 4 5.18 -18.01 15.12
C MET A 4 5.04 -16.48 15.16
N TYR A 5 5.74 -15.78 14.26
CA TYR A 5 5.66 -14.32 14.11
C TYR A 5 4.21 -13.82 13.99
N LYS A 6 3.41 -14.45 13.12
CA LYS A 6 2.02 -14.01 12.85
C LYS A 6 1.15 -14.04 14.10
N ASP A 7 1.40 -14.99 14.99
CA ASP A 7 0.70 -15.13 16.26
C ASP A 7 1.21 -14.11 17.29
N LEU A 8 2.53 -13.87 17.36
CA LEU A 8 3.14 -12.90 18.29
C LEU A 8 2.73 -11.45 18.06
N VAL A 9 2.65 -11.00 16.81
CA VAL A 9 2.18 -9.64 16.48
C VAL A 9 0.65 -9.54 16.34
N ASN A 10 -0.09 -10.61 16.67
CA ASN A 10 -1.53 -10.68 16.52
C ASN A 10 -2.03 -10.34 15.09
N ARG A 11 -1.26 -10.72 14.05
CA ARG A 11 -1.58 -10.45 12.63
C ARG A 11 -1.95 -11.71 11.86
N LYS A 12 -2.26 -12.82 12.54
CA LYS A 12 -2.67 -14.10 11.91
C LYS A 12 -3.87 -13.94 10.98
N MET A 13 -4.78 -13.02 11.31
CA MET A 13 -6.03 -12.78 10.57
C MET A 13 -5.92 -11.68 9.51
N ALA A 14 -4.72 -11.09 9.34
CA ALA A 14 -4.48 -10.11 8.28
C ALA A 14 -4.62 -10.78 6.91
N VAL A 15 -5.03 -9.99 5.91
CA VAL A 15 -5.36 -10.48 4.56
C VAL A 15 -4.20 -11.25 3.92
N SER A 16 -2.97 -10.80 4.11
CA SER A 16 -1.75 -11.46 3.60
C SER A 16 -1.30 -12.68 4.41
N ASN A 17 -1.80 -12.86 5.62
CA ASN A 17 -1.30 -13.84 6.59
C ASN A 17 -2.23 -15.02 6.84
N ILE A 18 -3.52 -14.85 6.57
CA ILE A 18 -4.58 -15.80 6.87
C ILE A 18 -4.44 -17.10 6.09
N SER A 19 -4.79 -18.23 6.71
CA SER A 19 -4.83 -19.55 6.05
C SER A 19 -5.95 -19.60 5.01
N SER A 20 -5.69 -20.23 3.87
CA SER A 20 -6.70 -20.48 2.82
C SER A 20 -7.88 -21.35 3.30
N GLN A 21 -7.65 -22.15 4.35
CA GLN A 21 -8.67 -23.00 4.97
C GLN A 21 -9.63 -22.20 5.87
N HIS A 22 -9.26 -20.99 6.28
CA HIS A 22 -10.08 -20.18 7.17
C HIS A 22 -11.27 -19.56 6.41
N PRO A 23 -12.51 -19.58 6.93
CA PRO A 23 -13.70 -19.05 6.23
C PRO A 23 -13.54 -17.61 5.69
N ARG A 24 -12.91 -16.72 6.47
CA ARG A 24 -12.62 -15.33 6.07
C ARG A 24 -11.74 -15.19 4.82
N PHE A 25 -10.90 -16.16 4.50
CA PHE A 25 -10.04 -16.07 3.30
C PHE A 25 -10.86 -15.92 2.02
N LYS A 26 -11.98 -16.66 1.90
CA LYS A 26 -12.88 -16.56 0.76
C LYS A 26 -13.49 -15.16 0.63
N VAL A 27 -13.82 -14.52 1.75
CA VAL A 27 -14.37 -13.16 1.79
C VAL A 27 -13.31 -12.15 1.35
N TYR A 28 -12.11 -12.19 1.95
CA TYR A 28 -11.02 -11.29 1.58
C TYR A 28 -10.62 -11.42 0.11
N ARG A 29 -10.51 -12.65 -0.40
CA ARG A 29 -10.20 -12.90 -1.80
C ARG A 29 -11.26 -12.31 -2.73
N ARG A 30 -12.55 -12.44 -2.38
CA ARG A 30 -13.65 -11.86 -3.17
C ARG A 30 -13.55 -10.33 -3.21
N LEU A 31 -13.32 -9.70 -2.05
CA LEU A 31 -13.20 -8.24 -1.96
C LEU A 31 -12.00 -7.71 -2.76
N LEU A 32 -10.82 -8.32 -2.59
CA LEU A 32 -9.64 -7.94 -3.36
C LEU A 32 -9.84 -8.15 -4.85
N HIS A 33 -10.41 -9.29 -5.24
CA HIS A 33 -10.66 -9.59 -6.66
C HIS A 33 -11.69 -8.64 -7.28
N ALA A 34 -12.64 -8.12 -6.49
CA ALA A 34 -13.59 -7.12 -7.01
C ALA A 34 -12.89 -5.82 -7.41
N GLY A 35 -11.91 -5.35 -6.62
CA GLY A 35 -11.22 -4.08 -6.86
C GLY A 35 -9.89 -4.17 -7.63
N LEU A 36 -9.25 -5.35 -7.69
CA LEU A 36 -7.89 -5.53 -8.19
C LEU A 36 -7.75 -6.62 -9.27
N ASN A 37 -8.85 -7.05 -9.89
CA ASN A 37 -8.75 -7.93 -11.06
C ASN A 37 -8.19 -7.17 -12.27
N THR A 38 -7.64 -7.89 -13.25
CA THR A 38 -6.99 -7.31 -14.43
C THR A 38 -7.87 -6.33 -15.20
N ARG A 39 -9.18 -6.60 -15.32
CA ARG A 39 -10.10 -5.72 -16.03
C ARG A 39 -10.29 -4.40 -15.29
N VAL A 40 -10.49 -4.45 -13.98
CA VAL A 40 -10.68 -3.27 -13.14
C VAL A 40 -9.37 -2.47 -13.04
N VAL A 41 -8.24 -3.14 -12.86
CA VAL A 41 -6.92 -2.49 -12.86
C VAL A 41 -6.67 -1.75 -14.17
N GLY A 42 -7.10 -2.30 -15.30
CA GLY A 42 -7.03 -1.62 -16.59
C GLY A 42 -7.79 -0.29 -16.64
N SER A 43 -8.84 -0.12 -15.84
CA SER A 43 -9.60 1.14 -15.75
C SER A 43 -8.93 2.23 -14.91
N TYR A 44 -7.88 1.90 -14.15
CA TYR A 44 -7.16 2.87 -13.31
C TYR A 44 -6.07 3.64 -14.06
N HIS A 45 -5.97 3.50 -15.39
CA HIS A 45 -4.91 4.15 -16.16
C HIS A 45 -4.90 5.68 -15.98
N GLU A 46 -6.07 6.33 -15.94
CA GLU A 46 -6.17 7.78 -15.74
C GLU A 46 -5.57 8.19 -14.39
N ILE A 47 -5.89 7.44 -13.33
CA ILE A 47 -5.34 7.66 -11.98
C ILE A 47 -3.81 7.51 -11.98
N LEU A 48 -3.30 6.50 -12.69
CA LEU A 48 -1.86 6.26 -12.79
C LEU A 48 -1.15 7.33 -13.62
N ASP A 49 -1.78 7.83 -14.69
CA ASP A 49 -1.26 8.90 -15.53
C ASP A 49 -1.20 10.23 -14.76
N ASP A 50 -2.25 10.56 -14.00
CA ASP A 50 -2.29 11.75 -13.15
C ASP A 50 -1.18 11.72 -12.10
N GLU A 51 -1.04 10.61 -11.37
CA GLU A 51 -0.02 10.45 -10.33
C GLU A 51 1.40 10.39 -10.92
N ARG A 52 1.57 9.83 -12.12
CA ARG A 52 2.84 9.90 -12.87
C ARG A 52 3.23 11.34 -13.17
N ASP A 53 2.31 12.13 -13.71
CA ASP A 53 2.61 13.52 -14.06
C ASP A 53 3.00 14.35 -12.84
N ILE A 54 2.34 14.10 -11.70
CA ILE A 54 2.69 14.76 -10.44
C ILE A 54 4.07 14.29 -9.95
N LEU A 55 4.35 12.98 -9.99
CA LEU A 55 5.66 12.42 -9.65
C LEU A 55 6.79 13.08 -10.46
N LEU A 56 6.61 13.19 -11.78
CA LEU A 56 7.61 13.77 -12.68
C LEU A 56 7.82 15.27 -12.41
N ARG A 57 6.76 16.03 -12.16
CA ARG A 57 6.85 17.46 -11.78
C ARG A 57 7.60 17.65 -10.47
N ASN A 58 7.26 16.84 -9.46
CA ASN A 58 7.92 16.87 -8.16
C ASN A 58 9.40 16.51 -8.27
N LEU A 59 9.72 15.46 -9.04
CA LEU A 59 11.09 15.02 -9.25
C LEU A 59 11.93 16.06 -10.00
N LYS A 60 11.32 16.76 -10.98
CA LYS A 60 11.96 17.90 -11.66
C LYS A 60 12.28 19.04 -10.69
N SER A 61 11.40 19.32 -9.72
CA SER A 61 11.60 20.40 -8.76
C SER A 61 12.60 20.05 -7.65
N LYS A 62 12.56 18.83 -7.11
CA LYS A 62 13.37 18.37 -5.98
C LYS A 62 13.85 16.94 -6.21
N PRO A 63 14.87 16.74 -7.08
CA PRO A 63 15.31 15.40 -7.47
C PRO A 63 15.91 14.57 -6.31
N ASN A 64 16.50 15.25 -5.32
CA ASN A 64 17.11 14.59 -4.16
C ASN A 64 16.08 13.90 -3.25
N ASP A 65 14.80 14.27 -3.35
CA ASP A 65 13.71 13.72 -2.53
C ASP A 65 12.96 12.58 -3.27
N PHE A 66 13.65 11.84 -4.16
CA PHE A 66 13.06 10.80 -5.02
C PHE A 66 12.12 9.85 -4.28
N MET A 67 12.57 9.29 -3.15
CA MET A 67 11.76 8.33 -2.39
C MET A 67 10.49 8.97 -1.82
N ALA A 68 10.57 10.21 -1.35
CA ALA A 68 9.40 10.92 -0.83
C ALA A 68 8.35 11.11 -1.94
N HIS A 69 8.79 11.51 -3.14
CA HIS A 69 7.90 11.69 -4.28
C HIS A 69 7.27 10.39 -4.76
N LEU A 70 8.06 9.31 -4.85
CA LEU A 70 7.57 8.00 -5.25
C LEU A 70 6.50 7.49 -4.28
N TRP A 71 6.74 7.67 -2.98
CA TRP A 71 5.79 7.26 -1.97
C TRP A 71 4.54 8.12 -1.93
N ARG A 72 4.64 9.43 -2.17
CA ARG A 72 3.46 10.28 -2.39
C ARG A 72 2.64 9.68 -3.52
N ALA A 73 3.23 9.52 -4.71
CA ALA A 73 2.51 9.04 -5.88
C ALA A 73 1.84 7.68 -5.63
N ALA A 74 2.55 6.74 -5.01
CA ALA A 74 1.97 5.45 -4.61
C ALA A 74 0.81 5.60 -3.62
N GLY A 75 0.95 6.49 -2.63
CA GLY A 75 -0.11 6.81 -1.66
C GLY A 75 -1.33 7.43 -2.34
N GLY A 76 -1.14 8.35 -3.27
CA GLY A 76 -2.19 8.97 -4.08
C GLY A 76 -3.00 7.94 -4.86
N VAL A 77 -2.32 7.05 -5.58
CA VAL A 77 -2.96 5.91 -6.28
C VAL A 77 -3.78 5.05 -5.32
N ILE A 78 -3.18 4.63 -4.20
CA ILE A 78 -3.85 3.75 -3.23
C ILE A 78 -5.09 4.43 -2.66
N LEU A 79 -4.97 5.67 -2.18
CA LEU A 79 -6.06 6.42 -1.55
C LEU A 79 -7.19 6.72 -2.54
N LYS A 80 -6.86 7.04 -3.79
CA LYS A 80 -7.83 7.29 -4.84
C LYS A 80 -8.62 6.03 -5.18
N ILE A 81 -7.94 4.89 -5.37
CA ILE A 81 -8.59 3.61 -5.69
C ILE A 81 -9.43 3.10 -4.51
N THR A 82 -8.90 3.19 -3.28
CA THR A 82 -9.53 2.54 -2.12
C THR A 82 -10.63 3.37 -1.47
N TYR A 83 -10.49 4.71 -1.46
CA TYR A 83 -11.38 5.61 -0.74
C TYR A 83 -11.97 6.73 -1.61
N GLY A 84 -11.61 6.81 -2.90
CA GLY A 84 -11.97 7.94 -3.76
C GLY A 84 -11.25 9.25 -3.38
N TRP A 85 -10.28 9.17 -2.47
CA TRP A 85 -9.60 10.34 -1.89
C TRP A 85 -8.55 10.90 -2.85
N THR A 86 -8.52 12.21 -3.02
CA THR A 86 -7.55 12.88 -3.88
C THR A 86 -6.52 13.59 -3.01
N VAL A 87 -5.26 13.20 -3.15
CA VAL A 87 -4.15 13.81 -2.40
C VAL A 87 -3.81 15.15 -3.03
N VAL A 88 -4.20 16.24 -2.38
CA VAL A 88 -4.04 17.61 -2.91
C VAL A 88 -2.64 18.15 -2.65
N ASP A 89 -2.00 17.78 -1.53
CA ASP A 89 -0.68 18.27 -1.13
C ASP A 89 0.26 17.11 -0.73
N ASN A 90 1.56 17.36 -0.78
CA ASN A 90 2.60 16.42 -0.34
C ASN A 90 2.52 16.14 1.17
N ASP A 91 1.93 17.04 1.96
CA ASP A 91 1.72 16.93 3.41
C ASP A 91 0.35 16.35 3.78
N ASP A 92 -0.35 15.70 2.84
CA ASP A 92 -1.60 15.00 3.14
C ASP A 92 -1.39 14.00 4.27
N TYR A 93 -2.26 14.08 5.29
CA TYR A 93 -2.18 13.29 6.52
C TYR A 93 -1.92 11.80 6.30
N PHE A 94 -2.44 11.22 5.22
CA PHE A 94 -2.32 9.78 4.97
C PHE A 94 -0.98 9.38 4.33
N VAL A 95 -0.26 10.31 3.69
CA VAL A 95 1.01 10.01 3.00
C VAL A 95 2.14 9.68 3.98
N PRO A 96 2.36 10.42 5.09
CA PRO A 96 3.39 10.09 6.09
C PRO A 96 3.12 8.81 6.88
N LEU A 97 1.85 8.36 7.00
CA LEU A 97 1.47 7.18 7.79
C LEU A 97 2.08 5.86 7.31
N LYS A 98 2.67 5.85 6.11
CA LYS A 98 3.35 4.68 5.54
C LYS A 98 4.65 4.31 6.28
N GLU A 99 5.40 5.27 6.82
CA GLU A 99 6.80 4.99 7.16
C GLU A 99 6.94 4.10 8.40
N GLN A 100 6.11 4.31 9.41
CA GLN A 100 6.21 3.56 10.66
C GLN A 100 5.86 2.07 10.49
N PRO A 101 4.74 1.69 9.82
CA PRO A 101 4.38 0.28 9.69
C PRO A 101 5.39 -0.54 8.87
N PHE A 102 5.96 0.03 7.80
CA PHE A 102 6.91 -0.69 6.95
C PHE A 102 8.27 -0.86 7.64
N VAL A 103 8.81 0.18 8.28
CA VAL A 103 10.06 0.07 9.05
C VAL A 103 9.90 -0.93 10.20
N MET A 104 8.80 -0.83 10.96
CA MET A 104 8.52 -1.75 12.06
C MET A 104 8.38 -3.20 11.55
N SER A 105 7.73 -3.41 10.41
CA SER A 105 7.59 -4.76 9.84
C SER A 105 8.94 -5.33 9.39
N ALA A 106 9.82 -4.49 8.82
CA ALA A 106 11.16 -4.89 8.43
C ALA A 106 12.03 -5.28 9.65
N GLU A 107 11.96 -4.52 10.75
CA GLU A 107 12.67 -4.86 11.99
C GLU A 107 12.18 -6.18 12.59
N ILE A 108 10.85 -6.38 12.68
CA ILE A 108 10.30 -7.61 13.27
C ILE A 108 10.61 -8.86 12.42
N MET A 109 10.81 -8.69 11.11
CA MET A 109 11.18 -9.80 10.22
C MET A 109 12.65 -10.21 10.30
N LYS A 110 13.52 -9.45 10.97
CA LYS A 110 14.93 -9.82 11.13
C LYS A 110 15.05 -10.98 12.12
N PRO A 111 15.56 -12.16 11.71
CA PRO A 111 15.76 -13.27 12.63
C PRO A 111 16.93 -12.99 13.59
N GLY A 112 16.77 -13.29 14.88
CA GLY A 112 17.86 -13.31 15.86
C GLY A 112 18.18 -11.98 16.56
N ARG A 113 17.24 -11.04 16.59
CA ARG A 113 17.25 -9.88 17.50
C ARG A 113 15.98 -9.84 18.33
#